data_AF-A0A1S1Y6Z4-F1
#
_entry.id   AF-A0A1S1Y6Z4-F1
#
_cell.length_a   1.000
_cell.length_b   1.000
_cell.length_c   1.000
_cell.angle_alpha   90.00
_cell.angle_beta   90.00
_cell.angle_gamma   90.00
#
_symmetry.space_group_name_H-M   'P 1'
#
loop_
_entity.id
_entity.type
_entity.pdbx_description
1 polymer ?
#
loop_
_entity_poly.entity_id
_entity_poly.type
_entity_poly.pdbx_seq_one_letter_code
_entity_poly.pdbx_strand_id
1 'polypeptide(L)'
;MPILPFYRIRLGLPLVAALALSPNAMALVLNAPNSGTFTMNLDTVALAPYAGGYYLSTYWDAVAADPTDPANSGGGLVGQVATAEIPALNQTFAITAIDGDIAGQAAQRFQQATSADFHIDTENLAGGTAGQVGLAGVQGFFAPNYPPNGAGLVNGDFAVRFDAARQNHGGSGWYLDNNIYFTMAVYDLSNLSISWIDADNWQFSGDLAMSPENAGMLMGSALTDVGDFCLGTGSFAGCGQVSAVPLPGAIWLFGTGLAVLGGKGRRMAIFGSEASHV
;
A
#
# COMPACT_ATOMS: atom_id res chain seq x y z
N MET A 1 -26.50 77.42 -44.29
CA MET A 1 -27.21 76.26 -43.70
C MET A 1 -27.30 75.21 -44.80
N PRO A 2 -26.65 74.03 -44.69
CA PRO A 2 -26.83 73.00 -43.64
C PRO A 2 -25.50 72.58 -42.93
N ILE A 3 -25.48 72.39 -41.61
CA ILE A 3 -25.61 71.16 -40.78
C ILE A 3 -24.57 70.06 -41.11
N LEU A 4 -23.47 70.06 -40.34
CA LEU A 4 -22.46 68.99 -40.24
C LEU A 4 -22.87 67.95 -39.17
N PRO A 5 -22.66 66.64 -39.39
CA PRO A 5 -22.94 65.63 -38.38
C PRO A 5 -21.78 65.47 -37.37
N PHE A 6 -22.14 65.44 -36.09
CA PHE A 6 -21.29 65.13 -34.95
C PHE A 6 -20.84 63.66 -34.97
N TYR A 7 -19.53 63.41 -35.01
CA TYR A 7 -18.95 62.11 -34.72
C TYR A 7 -18.75 61.95 -33.20
N ARG A 8 -19.45 60.98 -32.59
CA ARG A 8 -19.22 60.55 -31.20
C ARG A 8 -18.04 59.58 -31.14
N ILE A 9 -16.95 59.99 -30.51
CA ILE A 9 -15.83 59.13 -30.13
C ILE A 9 -16.27 58.31 -28.90
N ARG A 10 -16.40 56.99 -29.05
CA ARG A 10 -16.50 56.07 -27.92
C ARG A 10 -15.08 55.70 -27.47
N LEU A 11 -14.65 56.23 -26.32
CA LEU A 11 -13.49 55.69 -25.59
C LEU A 11 -13.87 54.30 -25.07
N GLY A 12 -13.35 53.25 -25.70
CA GLY A 12 -13.36 51.90 -25.14
C GLY A 12 -12.24 51.78 -24.11
N LEU A 13 -12.60 51.57 -22.85
CA LEU A 13 -11.69 51.14 -21.80
C LEU A 13 -11.07 49.78 -22.21
N PRO A 14 -9.73 49.62 -22.25
CA PRO A 14 -9.15 48.30 -22.40
C PRO A 14 -9.36 47.53 -21.09
N LEU A 15 -10.18 46.48 -21.15
CA LEU A 15 -10.24 45.43 -20.14
C LEU A 15 -8.90 44.70 -20.16
N VAL A 16 -8.00 45.05 -19.24
CA VAL A 16 -6.78 44.29 -18.98
C VAL A 16 -7.22 42.99 -18.30
N ALA A 17 -7.37 41.93 -19.09
CA ALA A 17 -7.45 40.58 -18.55
C ALA A 17 -6.11 40.27 -17.89
N ALA A 18 -6.10 40.22 -16.56
CA ALA A 18 -5.00 39.65 -15.81
C ALA A 18 -4.94 38.16 -16.19
N LEU A 19 -4.03 37.80 -17.10
CA LEU A 19 -3.57 36.43 -17.23
C LEU A 19 -2.93 36.06 -15.89
N ALA A 20 -3.70 35.39 -15.04
CA ALA A 20 -3.11 34.58 -13.98
C ALA A 20 -2.25 33.54 -14.69
N LEU A 21 -0.94 33.78 -14.72
CA LEU A 21 0.03 32.74 -14.95
C LEU A 21 -0.17 31.75 -13.80
N SER A 22 -0.97 30.70 -14.05
CA SER A 22 -0.89 29.51 -13.23
C SER A 22 0.58 29.12 -13.18
N PRO A 23 1.20 28.95 -12.00
CA PRO A 23 2.51 28.34 -11.96
C PRO A 23 2.38 27.01 -12.70
N ASN A 24 3.15 26.84 -13.77
CA ASN A 24 3.33 25.56 -14.42
C ASN A 24 3.89 24.63 -13.36
N ALA A 25 3.02 23.94 -12.63
CA ALA A 25 3.36 22.85 -11.75
C ALA A 25 3.72 21.65 -12.64
N MET A 26 4.82 21.77 -13.38
CA MET A 26 5.50 20.60 -13.90
C MET A 26 6.25 19.99 -12.73
N ALA A 27 5.55 19.19 -11.91
CA ALA A 27 6.22 18.08 -11.27
C ALA A 27 6.53 17.06 -12.37
N LEU A 28 7.46 17.40 -13.27
CA LEU A 28 7.86 16.52 -14.37
C LEU A 28 8.52 15.24 -13.84
N VAL A 29 9.00 15.29 -12.59
CA VAL A 29 9.79 14.26 -11.92
C VAL A 29 9.47 14.33 -10.42
N LEU A 30 8.86 13.28 -9.87
CA LEU A 30 8.67 13.11 -8.42
C LEU A 30 9.82 12.27 -7.86
N ASN A 31 10.40 12.68 -6.72
CA ASN A 31 11.53 11.99 -6.10
C ASN A 31 11.10 11.39 -4.76
N ALA A 32 11.72 10.30 -4.30
CA ALA A 32 11.47 9.77 -2.97
C ALA A 32 12.46 10.40 -1.97
N PRO A 33 12.08 11.43 -1.18
CA PRO A 33 12.95 11.93 -0.13
C PRO A 33 13.28 10.79 0.87
N ASN A 34 14.35 10.96 1.67
CA ASN A 34 14.86 10.01 2.70
C ASN A 34 13.85 9.64 3.80
N SER A 35 12.56 9.94 3.63
CA SER A 35 11.48 9.67 4.57
C SER A 35 10.19 9.37 3.83
N GLY A 36 9.52 8.31 4.25
CA GLY A 36 8.21 7.90 3.76
C GLY A 36 7.96 6.45 4.10
N THR A 37 6.85 5.91 3.61
CA THR A 37 6.48 4.53 3.86
C THR A 37 5.90 3.88 2.61
N PHE A 38 6.08 2.57 2.53
CA PHE A 38 5.34 1.70 1.64
C PHE A 38 4.42 0.82 2.48
N THR A 39 3.12 0.88 2.25
CA THR A 39 2.14 0.06 2.97
C THR A 39 1.56 -0.99 2.05
N MET A 40 1.46 -2.23 2.52
CA MET A 40 0.81 -3.34 1.83
C MET A 40 -0.42 -3.82 2.59
N ASN A 41 -1.45 -4.16 1.84
CA ASN A 41 -2.59 -4.96 2.29
C ASN A 41 -2.72 -6.15 1.35
N LEU A 42 -2.48 -7.37 1.83
CA LEU A 42 -2.56 -8.56 0.99
C LEU A 42 -3.94 -9.22 1.11
N ASP A 43 -4.45 -9.73 0.00
CA ASP A 43 -5.65 -10.55 -0.03
C ASP A 43 -5.30 -12.00 0.30
N THR A 44 -5.68 -12.44 1.50
CA THR A 44 -5.40 -13.79 1.99
C THR A 44 -6.12 -14.87 1.18
N VAL A 45 -7.27 -14.57 0.59
CA VAL A 45 -8.02 -15.49 -0.28
C VAL A 45 -7.30 -15.65 -1.62
N ALA A 46 -6.77 -14.56 -2.16
CA ALA A 46 -6.00 -14.58 -3.40
C ALA A 46 -4.64 -15.27 -3.23
N LEU A 47 -4.03 -15.20 -2.04
CA LEU A 47 -2.76 -15.89 -1.73
C LEU A 47 -2.92 -17.39 -1.46
N ALA A 48 -4.07 -17.84 -0.96
CA ALA A 48 -4.27 -19.25 -0.56
C ALA A 48 -3.96 -20.31 -1.64
N PRO A 49 -4.24 -20.10 -2.94
CA PRO A 49 -3.92 -21.08 -3.98
C PRO A 49 -2.42 -21.32 -4.20
N TYR A 50 -1.57 -20.35 -3.87
CA TYR A 50 -0.12 -20.48 -4.04
C TYR A 50 0.45 -21.49 -3.05
N ALA A 51 1.41 -22.30 -3.50
CA ALA A 51 2.06 -23.34 -2.70
C ALA A 51 1.09 -24.27 -1.95
N GLY A 52 -0.14 -24.40 -2.44
CA GLY A 52 -1.23 -25.15 -1.81
C GLY A 52 -1.72 -24.61 -0.47
N GLY A 53 -1.43 -23.36 -0.10
CA GLY A 53 -1.93 -22.77 1.15
C GLY A 53 -1.08 -21.63 1.70
N TYR A 54 -0.55 -20.77 0.84
CA TYR A 54 0.37 -19.68 1.20
C TYR A 54 -0.37 -18.54 1.91
N TYR A 55 0.15 -18.10 3.06
CA TYR A 55 -0.40 -16.96 3.80
C TYR A 55 0.67 -16.25 4.63
N LEU A 56 0.41 -14.99 4.97
CA LEU A 56 1.24 -14.20 5.87
C LEU A 56 1.08 -14.74 7.29
N SER A 57 2.18 -15.11 7.93
CA SER A 57 2.18 -15.63 9.30
C SER A 57 3.04 -14.80 10.25
N THR A 58 3.94 -13.97 9.72
CA THR A 58 4.79 -13.12 10.54
C THR A 58 5.13 -11.84 9.80
N TYR A 59 5.27 -10.75 10.54
CA TYR A 59 5.69 -9.46 10.00
C TYR A 59 6.67 -8.80 10.97
N TRP A 60 7.77 -8.30 10.42
CA TRP A 60 8.78 -7.53 11.14
C TRP A 60 8.95 -6.20 10.43
N ASP A 61 8.65 -5.10 11.13
CA ASP A 61 8.92 -3.76 10.61
C ASP A 61 10.43 -3.49 10.52
N ALA A 62 10.78 -2.28 10.05
CA ALA A 62 12.18 -1.88 9.89
C ALA A 62 13.02 -1.99 11.17
N VAL A 63 12.42 -1.78 12.34
CA VAL A 63 13.13 -1.84 13.63
C VAL A 63 13.26 -3.30 14.08
N ALA A 64 12.18 -4.07 14.00
CA ALA A 64 12.17 -5.47 14.39
C ALA A 64 13.07 -6.34 13.47
N ALA A 65 13.21 -5.97 12.20
CA ALA A 65 14.07 -6.63 11.24
C ALA A 65 15.39 -5.88 10.96
N ASP A 66 15.92 -5.12 11.92
CA ASP A 66 17.19 -4.39 11.77
C ASP A 66 18.26 -5.31 11.12
N PRO A 67 18.74 -4.98 9.90
CA PRO A 67 19.67 -5.82 9.18
C PRO A 67 21.05 -5.86 9.83
N THR A 68 21.38 -4.96 10.77
CA THR A 68 22.67 -4.95 11.48
C THR A 68 22.71 -5.91 12.66
N ASP A 69 21.56 -6.43 13.10
CA ASP A 69 21.48 -7.45 14.14
C ASP A 69 21.77 -8.85 13.54
N PRO A 70 22.83 -9.56 13.97
CA PRO A 70 23.12 -10.92 13.51
C PRO A 70 21.99 -11.92 13.70
N ALA A 71 21.08 -11.71 14.67
CA ALA A 71 19.91 -12.56 14.88
C ALA A 71 18.90 -12.46 13.71
N ASN A 72 18.90 -11.34 13.00
CA ASN A 72 18.02 -11.05 11.87
C ASN A 72 18.61 -11.45 10.51
N SER A 73 19.48 -12.47 10.49
CA SER A 73 19.90 -13.13 9.25
C SER A 73 18.70 -13.74 8.50
N GLY A 74 18.83 -13.97 7.19
CA GLY A 74 17.79 -14.64 6.41
C GLY A 74 17.41 -16.00 7.02
N GLY A 75 18.41 -16.79 7.43
CA GLY A 75 18.20 -18.06 8.16
C GLY A 75 17.49 -17.89 9.49
N GLY A 76 17.90 -16.88 10.27
CA GLY A 76 17.29 -16.56 11.55
C GLY A 76 15.81 -16.18 11.45
N LEU A 77 15.45 -15.37 10.45
CA LEU A 77 14.07 -14.95 10.21
C LEU A 77 13.19 -16.09 9.70
N VAL A 78 13.69 -16.92 8.76
CA VAL A 78 12.98 -18.13 8.30
C VAL A 78 12.66 -19.07 9.47
N GLY A 79 13.61 -19.24 10.40
CA GLY A 79 13.41 -20.07 11.59
C GLY A 79 12.38 -19.51 12.59
N GLN A 80 11.97 -18.25 12.44
CA GLN A 80 10.98 -17.57 13.28
C GLN A 80 9.61 -17.44 12.61
N VAL A 81 9.47 -17.87 11.35
CA VAL A 81 8.18 -17.85 10.64
C VAL A 81 7.19 -18.73 11.39
N ALA A 82 6.08 -18.11 11.84
CA ALA A 82 5.01 -18.82 12.53
C ALA A 82 4.21 -19.70 11.57
N THR A 83 3.50 -20.69 12.12
CA THR A 83 2.59 -21.57 11.37
C THR A 83 1.11 -21.16 11.49
N ALA A 84 0.84 -20.07 12.20
CA ALA A 84 -0.50 -19.50 12.31
C ALA A 84 -0.59 -18.26 11.45
N GLU A 85 -1.69 -18.12 10.71
CA GLU A 85 -1.97 -16.94 9.90
C GLU A 85 -2.16 -15.70 10.79
N ILE A 86 -1.65 -14.57 10.32
CA ILE A 86 -1.90 -13.24 10.91
C ILE A 86 -2.65 -12.36 9.91
N PRO A 87 -3.34 -11.31 10.35
CA PRO A 87 -3.96 -10.36 9.42
C PRO A 87 -2.92 -9.75 8.49
N ALA A 88 -3.15 -9.87 7.18
CA ALA A 88 -2.30 -9.27 6.16
C ALA A 88 -2.73 -7.84 5.80
N LEU A 89 -3.02 -7.02 6.80
CA LEU A 89 -3.35 -5.60 6.64
C LEU A 89 -2.26 -4.69 7.21
N ASN A 90 -2.08 -3.51 6.64
CA ASN A 90 -1.22 -2.43 7.12
C ASN A 90 0.27 -2.79 7.31
N GLN A 91 0.85 -3.72 6.53
CA GLN A 91 2.29 -3.96 6.62
C GLN A 91 3.02 -2.72 6.12
N THR A 92 3.74 -2.02 6.99
CA THR A 92 4.30 -0.70 6.71
C THR A 92 5.82 -0.74 6.72
N PHE A 93 6.42 -0.70 5.54
CA PHE A 93 7.85 -0.67 5.32
C PHE A 93 8.35 0.77 5.30
N ALA A 94 9.47 1.04 5.96
CA ALA A 94 10.08 2.36 5.93
C ALA A 94 10.92 2.53 4.67
N ILE A 95 10.83 3.69 4.02
CA ILE A 95 11.75 4.04 2.93
C ILE A 95 13.16 4.20 3.53
N THR A 96 14.14 3.56 2.90
CA THR A 96 15.56 3.67 3.26
C THR A 96 16.15 4.99 2.79
N ALA A 97 17.20 5.46 3.48
CA ALA A 97 17.86 6.71 3.14
C ALA A 97 18.61 6.65 1.80
N ILE A 98 18.79 7.81 1.16
CA ILE A 98 19.71 8.02 0.03
C ILE A 98 21.14 8.17 0.56
N ASP A 99 21.70 7.11 1.15
CA ASP A 99 23.05 7.13 1.74
C ASP A 99 23.90 5.90 1.38
N GLY A 100 23.50 5.18 0.33
CA GLY A 100 24.13 3.92 -0.10
C GLY A 100 23.76 2.74 0.79
N ASP A 101 24.01 1.52 0.30
CA ASP A 101 23.63 0.29 1.01
C ASP A 101 24.34 0.19 2.36
N ILE A 102 23.62 -0.30 3.38
CA ILE A 102 24.15 -0.46 4.73
C ILE A 102 25.27 -1.50 4.73
N ALA A 103 26.40 -1.18 5.36
CA ALA A 103 27.51 -2.11 5.57
C ALA A 103 27.28 -3.00 6.80
N GLY A 104 27.83 -4.22 6.79
CA GLY A 104 27.79 -5.11 7.96
C GLY A 104 26.44 -5.78 8.21
N GLN A 105 25.62 -5.93 7.17
CA GLN A 105 24.33 -6.61 7.28
C GLN A 105 24.51 -8.08 7.71
N ALA A 106 23.54 -8.59 8.44
CA ALA A 106 23.44 -9.99 8.84
C ALA A 106 23.43 -10.90 7.60
N ALA A 107 23.87 -12.14 7.78
CA ALA A 107 23.98 -13.08 6.67
C ALA A 107 22.66 -13.19 5.88
N GLN A 108 22.75 -13.17 4.55
CA GLN A 108 21.62 -13.29 3.62
C GLN A 108 20.63 -12.10 3.64
N ARG A 109 20.98 -10.99 4.29
CA ARG A 109 20.30 -9.70 4.18
C ARG A 109 21.04 -8.81 3.18
N PHE A 110 20.31 -8.20 2.27
CA PHE A 110 20.86 -7.28 1.26
C PHE A 110 19.95 -6.06 1.10
N GLN A 111 19.60 -5.41 2.23
CA GLN A 111 18.86 -4.15 2.26
C GLN A 111 19.49 -3.13 1.32
N GLN A 112 18.62 -2.62 0.46
CA GLN A 112 18.93 -1.68 -0.61
C GLN A 112 18.65 -0.26 -0.14
N ALA A 113 19.51 0.69 -0.51
CA ALA A 113 19.24 2.10 -0.34
C ALA A 113 18.33 2.66 -1.44
N THR A 114 17.68 3.78 -1.15
CA THR A 114 16.97 4.59 -2.15
C THR A 114 17.98 5.34 -3.01
N SER A 115 17.80 5.29 -4.34
CA SER A 115 18.71 5.98 -5.25
C SER A 115 18.41 7.47 -5.33
N ALA A 116 19.46 8.30 -5.43
CA ALA A 116 19.33 9.74 -5.61
C ALA A 116 18.66 10.15 -6.93
N ASP A 117 18.70 9.27 -7.93
CA ASP A 117 18.13 9.46 -9.27
C ASP A 117 16.77 8.75 -9.46
N PHE A 118 16.20 8.21 -8.38
CA PHE A 118 14.83 7.67 -8.42
C PHE A 118 13.85 8.76 -8.84
N HIS A 119 13.02 8.44 -9.83
CA HIS A 119 11.94 9.31 -10.23
C HIS A 119 10.77 8.59 -10.87
N ILE A 120 9.61 9.27 -10.84
CA ILE A 120 8.40 8.92 -11.57
C ILE A 120 8.03 10.09 -12.50
N ASP A 121 7.82 9.80 -13.78
CA ASP A 121 7.21 10.70 -14.75
C ASP A 121 5.69 10.74 -14.52
N THR A 122 5.15 11.91 -14.20
CA THR A 122 3.73 12.06 -13.83
C THR A 122 2.77 12.02 -15.02
N GLU A 123 3.26 12.14 -16.27
CA GLU A 123 2.42 12.11 -17.46
C GLU A 123 2.11 10.70 -17.94
N ASN A 124 3.07 9.78 -17.78
CA ASN A 124 2.98 8.41 -18.29
C ASN A 124 3.24 7.33 -17.22
N LEU A 125 3.54 7.74 -15.99
CA LEU A 125 3.89 6.87 -14.86
C LEU A 125 5.11 5.98 -15.10
N ALA A 126 5.96 6.29 -16.07
CA ALA A 126 7.23 5.59 -16.26
C ALA A 126 8.24 5.99 -15.18
N GLY A 127 9.11 5.05 -14.82
CA GLY A 127 10.22 5.31 -13.90
C GLY A 127 11.55 5.49 -14.62
N GLY A 128 12.53 6.03 -13.90
CA GLY A 128 13.93 5.94 -14.31
C GLY A 128 14.44 4.50 -14.27
N THR A 129 15.14 4.05 -15.31
CA THR A 129 15.64 2.65 -15.40
C THR A 129 16.83 2.34 -14.48
N ALA A 130 17.40 3.34 -13.80
CA ALA A 130 18.55 3.19 -12.91
C ALA A 130 18.22 3.44 -11.42
N GLY A 131 17.08 4.08 -11.15
CA GLY A 131 16.68 4.47 -9.80
C GLY A 131 15.82 3.41 -9.11
N GLN A 132 15.84 3.39 -7.78
CA GLN A 132 14.98 2.52 -6.96
C GLN A 132 14.59 3.20 -5.65
N VAL A 133 13.52 2.72 -5.02
CA VAL A 133 13.20 3.02 -3.62
C VAL A 133 13.46 1.79 -2.79
N GLY A 134 14.46 1.83 -1.91
CA GLY A 134 14.74 0.74 -0.98
C GLY A 134 13.80 0.81 0.22
N LEU A 135 13.34 -0.34 0.69
CA LEU A 135 12.34 -0.48 1.75
C LEU A 135 12.83 -1.42 2.85
N ALA A 136 12.73 -0.97 4.09
CA ALA A 136 13.12 -1.72 5.27
C ALA A 136 11.92 -2.45 5.90
N GLY A 137 12.11 -3.72 6.22
CA GLY A 137 11.11 -4.61 6.83
C GLY A 137 11.04 -5.96 6.12
N VAL A 138 10.39 -6.93 6.76
CA VAL A 138 10.33 -8.33 6.31
C VAL A 138 8.95 -8.93 6.56
N GLN A 139 8.47 -9.68 5.58
CA GLN A 139 7.29 -10.53 5.68
C GLN A 139 7.73 -12.00 5.78
N GLY A 140 7.14 -12.71 6.73
CA GLY A 140 7.23 -14.15 6.88
C GLY A 140 5.94 -14.81 6.42
N PHE A 141 6.07 -15.71 5.45
CA PHE A 141 4.97 -16.48 4.90
C PHE A 141 5.13 -17.94 5.24
N PHE A 142 4.01 -18.58 5.59
CA PHE A 142 3.98 -20.02 5.77
C PHE A 142 3.22 -20.67 4.63
N ALA A 143 3.80 -21.76 4.12
CA ALA A 143 3.26 -22.55 3.03
C ALA A 143 3.19 -24.01 3.49
N PRO A 144 2.09 -24.46 4.11
CA PRO A 144 1.98 -25.79 4.72
C PRO A 144 2.12 -26.94 3.72
N ASN A 145 1.75 -26.70 2.46
CA ASN A 145 1.74 -27.70 1.40
C ASN A 145 2.90 -27.53 0.41
N TYR A 146 3.86 -26.65 0.71
CA TYR A 146 5.06 -26.52 -0.12
C TYR A 146 5.93 -27.77 0.02
N PRO A 147 6.34 -28.41 -1.09
CA PRO A 147 7.11 -29.65 -1.01
C PRO A 147 8.48 -29.47 -0.29
N PRO A 148 8.95 -30.46 0.47
CA PRO A 148 8.30 -31.75 0.74
C PRO A 148 7.36 -31.78 1.96
N ASN A 149 7.47 -30.87 2.95
CA ASN A 149 6.75 -30.97 4.23
C ASN A 149 6.28 -29.60 4.78
N GLY A 150 5.99 -28.66 3.88
CA GLY A 150 5.75 -27.26 4.20
C GLY A 150 7.03 -26.45 4.33
N ALA A 151 6.92 -25.13 4.15
CA ALA A 151 8.05 -24.22 4.20
C ALA A 151 7.67 -22.87 4.80
N GLY A 152 8.59 -22.30 5.60
CA GLY A 152 8.60 -20.88 5.88
C GLY A 152 9.39 -20.17 4.79
N LEU A 153 8.84 -19.06 4.28
CA LEU A 153 9.48 -18.20 3.32
C LEU A 153 9.56 -16.79 3.91
N VAL A 154 10.63 -16.07 3.58
CA VAL A 154 10.77 -14.67 3.97
C VAL A 154 11.01 -13.84 2.71
N ASN A 155 10.27 -12.74 2.61
CA ASN A 155 10.45 -11.72 1.59
C ASN A 155 10.62 -10.39 2.31
N GLY A 156 11.58 -9.58 1.90
CA GLY A 156 11.83 -8.32 2.59
C GLY A 156 13.00 -7.58 1.98
N ASP A 157 13.45 -6.56 2.71
CA ASP A 157 14.52 -5.67 2.24
C ASP A 157 14.22 -5.17 0.82
N PHE A 158 12.95 -4.83 0.58
CA PHE A 158 12.43 -4.71 -0.76
C PHE A 158 13.05 -3.53 -1.52
N ALA A 159 12.99 -3.58 -2.84
CA ALA A 159 13.24 -2.41 -3.68
C ALA A 159 12.10 -2.24 -4.68
N VAL A 160 11.51 -1.04 -4.73
CA VAL A 160 10.59 -0.65 -5.82
C VAL A 160 11.45 -0.20 -7.00
N ARG A 161 11.24 -0.84 -8.15
CA ARG A 161 12.04 -0.63 -9.37
C ARG A 161 11.17 -0.53 -10.61
N PHE A 162 11.73 0.05 -11.66
CA PHE A 162 11.09 0.18 -12.96
C PHE A 162 11.89 -0.55 -14.05
N ASP A 163 11.21 -1.40 -14.82
CA ASP A 163 11.74 -2.05 -16.01
C ASP A 163 10.73 -1.94 -17.16
N ALA A 164 11.10 -1.19 -18.20
CA ALA A 164 10.26 -1.02 -19.39
C ALA A 164 10.00 -2.35 -20.13
N ALA A 165 10.85 -3.37 -19.98
CA ALA A 165 10.60 -4.68 -20.57
C ALA A 165 9.38 -5.37 -19.96
N ARG A 166 9.06 -5.12 -18.68
CA ARG A 166 7.86 -5.66 -18.02
C ARG A 166 6.55 -5.05 -18.57
N GLN A 167 6.60 -3.83 -19.10
CA GLN A 167 5.44 -3.24 -19.80
C GLN A 167 5.03 -4.06 -21.03
N ASN A 168 6.01 -4.59 -21.76
CA ASN A 168 5.77 -5.39 -22.95
C ASN A 168 5.11 -6.75 -22.65
N HIS A 169 5.11 -7.17 -21.38
CA HIS A 169 4.51 -8.41 -20.91
C HIS A 169 3.16 -8.19 -20.19
N GLY A 170 2.57 -6.99 -20.33
CA GLY A 170 1.25 -6.65 -19.78
C GLY A 170 1.28 -6.05 -18.36
N GLY A 171 2.45 -5.82 -17.78
CA GLY A 171 2.62 -5.10 -16.51
C GLY A 171 2.71 -3.58 -16.67
N SER A 172 2.87 -2.86 -15.56
CA SER A 172 3.10 -1.40 -15.59
C SER A 172 4.57 -1.01 -15.80
N GLY A 173 5.48 -1.98 -15.71
CA GLY A 173 6.92 -1.75 -15.62
C GLY A 173 7.43 -1.64 -14.18
N TRP A 174 6.56 -1.30 -13.23
CA TRP A 174 6.90 -1.22 -11.82
C TRP A 174 6.75 -2.55 -11.12
N TYR A 175 7.71 -2.86 -10.24
CA TYR A 175 7.72 -4.12 -9.50
C TYR A 175 8.47 -3.97 -8.18
N LEU A 176 8.27 -4.95 -7.31
CA LEU A 176 8.89 -5.06 -6.00
C LEU A 176 9.88 -6.23 -5.98
N ASP A 177 11.16 -5.94 -5.82
CA ASP A 177 12.21 -6.93 -5.67
C ASP A 177 12.42 -7.29 -4.20
N ASN A 178 12.43 -8.58 -3.88
CA ASN A 178 12.98 -9.09 -2.62
C ASN A 178 14.50 -9.04 -2.65
N ASN A 179 15.14 -8.76 -1.52
CA ASN A 179 16.59 -8.83 -1.38
C ASN A 179 17.06 -9.63 -0.15
N ILE A 180 16.24 -10.56 0.34
CA ILE A 180 16.67 -11.57 1.33
C ILE A 180 16.96 -12.88 0.61
N TYR A 181 18.11 -13.49 0.90
CA TYR A 181 18.72 -14.64 0.20
C TYR A 181 19.14 -14.38 -1.26
N PHE A 182 18.24 -13.89 -2.10
CA PHE A 182 18.46 -13.66 -3.51
C PHE A 182 17.52 -12.58 -4.03
N THR A 183 17.94 -11.88 -5.09
CA THR A 183 17.09 -10.88 -5.75
C THR A 183 16.07 -11.57 -6.64
N MET A 184 14.79 -11.25 -6.46
CA MET A 184 13.70 -11.72 -7.29
C MET A 184 12.51 -10.77 -7.17
N ALA A 185 11.86 -10.46 -8.31
CA ALA A 185 10.60 -9.74 -8.30
C ALA A 185 9.55 -10.61 -7.59
N VAL A 186 8.93 -10.09 -6.54
CA VAL A 186 7.89 -10.78 -5.77
C VAL A 186 6.51 -10.37 -6.26
N TYR A 187 6.34 -9.08 -6.52
CA TYR A 187 5.10 -8.50 -7.01
C TYR A 187 5.38 -7.56 -8.18
N ASP A 188 4.55 -7.63 -9.22
CA ASP A 188 4.38 -6.56 -10.18
C ASP A 188 3.35 -5.55 -9.64
N LEU A 189 3.58 -4.26 -9.86
CA LEU A 189 2.64 -3.22 -9.47
C LEU A 189 1.72 -2.93 -10.66
N SER A 190 0.42 -2.83 -10.43
CA SER A 190 -0.55 -2.61 -11.51
C SER A 190 -1.65 -1.62 -11.10
N ASN A 191 -2.50 -1.22 -12.06
CA ASN A 191 -3.59 -0.26 -11.82
C ASN A 191 -3.14 1.01 -11.08
N LEU A 192 -2.01 1.55 -11.54
CA LEU A 192 -1.29 2.62 -10.85
C LEU A 192 -2.07 3.94 -10.85
N SER A 193 -1.98 4.63 -9.72
CA SER A 193 -2.49 5.98 -9.50
C SER A 193 -1.45 6.79 -8.75
N ILE A 194 -1.36 8.07 -9.09
CA ILE A 194 -0.43 9.00 -8.46
C ILE A 194 -1.17 10.27 -8.05
N SER A 195 -0.87 10.77 -6.85
CA SER A 195 -1.44 11.99 -6.28
C SER A 195 -0.31 12.77 -5.62
N TRP A 196 -0.20 14.06 -5.91
CA TRP A 196 0.94 14.86 -5.43
C TRP A 196 0.54 16.31 -5.15
N ILE A 197 1.26 16.91 -4.21
CA ILE A 197 1.22 18.35 -3.93
C ILE A 197 2.48 19.00 -4.53
N ASP A 198 3.63 18.37 -4.31
CA ASP A 198 4.94 18.80 -4.79
C ASP A 198 5.89 17.58 -4.89
N ALA A 199 7.17 17.83 -5.17
CA ALA A 199 8.17 16.79 -5.39
C ALA A 199 8.49 15.93 -4.15
N ASP A 200 8.24 16.44 -2.95
CA ASP A 200 8.54 15.75 -1.69
C ASP A 200 7.26 15.18 -1.02
N ASN A 201 6.08 15.63 -1.46
CA ASN A 201 4.78 15.25 -0.93
C ASN A 201 3.92 14.62 -2.03
N TRP A 202 4.05 13.31 -2.20
CA TRP A 202 3.27 12.54 -3.15
C TRP A 202 2.97 11.13 -2.65
N GLN A 203 1.99 10.52 -3.31
CA GLN A 203 1.52 9.16 -3.13
C GLN A 203 1.48 8.47 -4.49
N PHE A 204 1.98 7.24 -4.52
CA PHE A 204 1.88 6.29 -5.62
C PHE A 204 1.26 5.00 -5.10
N SER A 205 0.15 4.57 -5.69
CA SER A 205 -0.64 3.45 -5.19
C SER A 205 -1.22 2.63 -6.33
N GLY A 206 -1.64 1.41 -6.04
CA GLY A 206 -2.26 0.50 -6.99
C GLY A 206 -2.32 -0.91 -6.40
N ASP A 207 -2.38 -1.89 -7.28
CA ASP A 207 -2.58 -3.28 -6.92
C ASP A 207 -1.24 -4.02 -6.96
N LEU A 208 -1.08 -5.00 -6.08
CA LEU A 208 0.00 -5.96 -6.02
C LEU A 208 -0.41 -7.19 -6.82
N ALA A 209 0.20 -7.40 -7.98
CA ALA A 209 0.03 -8.60 -8.76
C ALA A 209 1.19 -9.57 -8.48
N MET A 210 0.92 -10.86 -8.32
CA MET A 210 1.99 -11.85 -8.15
C MET A 210 2.91 -11.87 -9.38
N SER A 211 4.21 -11.66 -9.19
CA SER A 211 5.13 -11.64 -10.32
C SER A 211 5.21 -13.01 -11.03
N PRO A 212 5.56 -13.08 -12.32
CA PRO A 212 5.82 -14.34 -13.00
C PRO A 212 6.89 -15.20 -12.31
N GLU A 213 7.95 -14.58 -11.80
CA GLU A 213 9.05 -15.26 -11.13
C GLU A 213 8.58 -15.93 -9.83
N ASN A 214 7.87 -15.18 -8.99
CA ASN A 214 7.41 -15.67 -7.70
C ASN A 214 6.24 -16.66 -7.84
N ALA A 215 5.32 -16.40 -8.78
CA ALA A 215 4.26 -17.34 -9.13
C ALA A 215 4.84 -18.69 -9.59
N GLY A 216 5.89 -18.68 -10.42
CA GLY A 216 6.58 -19.88 -10.86
C GLY A 216 7.19 -20.66 -9.70
N MET A 217 7.88 -19.97 -8.78
CA MET A 217 8.44 -20.58 -7.56
C MET A 217 7.35 -21.18 -6.67
N LEU A 218 6.24 -20.47 -6.49
CA LEU A 218 5.14 -20.86 -5.63
C LEU A 218 4.11 -21.77 -6.32
N MET A 219 4.36 -22.20 -7.56
CA MET A 219 3.47 -23.06 -8.35
C MET A 219 2.05 -22.48 -8.49
N GLY A 220 1.93 -21.16 -8.63
CA GLY A 220 0.66 -20.46 -8.78
C GLY A 220 0.54 -19.70 -10.11
N SER A 221 -0.50 -18.89 -10.22
CA SER A 221 -0.79 -18.09 -11.41
C SER A 221 -0.01 -16.78 -11.38
N ALA A 222 0.62 -16.41 -12.50
CA ALA A 222 1.27 -15.10 -12.62
C ALA A 222 0.24 -13.98 -12.80
N LEU A 223 0.63 -12.76 -12.45
CA LEU A 223 -0.11 -11.50 -12.63
C LEU A 223 -1.53 -11.51 -12.04
N THR A 224 -1.75 -12.37 -11.04
CA THR A 224 -3.00 -12.36 -10.27
C THR A 224 -2.89 -11.31 -9.19
N ASP A 225 -3.90 -10.46 -9.08
CA ASP A 225 -4.04 -9.51 -7.99
C ASP A 225 -4.09 -10.26 -6.65
N VAL A 226 -3.19 -9.87 -5.74
CA VAL A 226 -3.02 -10.44 -4.40
C VAL A 226 -3.03 -9.35 -3.32
N GLY A 227 -3.49 -8.14 -3.64
CA GLY A 227 -3.66 -7.06 -2.68
C GLY A 227 -3.37 -5.68 -3.24
N ASP A 228 -3.22 -4.71 -2.34
CA ASP A 228 -3.01 -3.31 -2.65
C ASP A 228 -1.71 -2.80 -2.02
N PHE A 229 -1.13 -1.77 -2.63
CA PHE A 229 -0.03 -1.02 -2.05
C PHE A 229 -0.25 0.49 -2.06
N CYS A 230 0.47 1.15 -1.16
CA CYS A 230 0.60 2.60 -1.15
C CYS A 230 2.00 3.03 -0.74
N LEU A 231 2.72 3.67 -1.65
CA LEU A 231 4.00 4.34 -1.43
C LEU A 231 3.74 5.83 -1.25
N GLY A 232 4.10 6.39 -0.09
CA GLY A 232 3.85 7.78 0.23
C GLY A 232 5.03 8.47 0.90
N THR A 233 5.26 9.73 0.54
CA THR A 233 6.32 10.59 1.07
C THR A 233 5.75 11.88 1.65
N GLY A 234 6.50 12.51 2.57
CA GLY A 234 6.06 13.76 3.20
C GLY A 234 4.69 13.60 3.90
N SER A 235 3.73 14.44 3.55
CA SER A 235 2.36 14.41 4.10
C SER A 235 1.55 13.17 3.72
N PHE A 236 1.99 12.39 2.74
CA PHE A 236 1.38 11.12 2.32
C PHE A 236 2.04 9.90 2.98
N ALA A 237 3.04 10.07 3.83
CA ALA A 237 3.59 8.94 4.59
C ALA A 237 2.50 8.27 5.45
N GLY A 238 2.49 6.94 5.48
CA GLY A 238 1.46 6.12 6.12
C GLY A 238 0.18 5.96 5.30
N CYS A 239 0.19 6.28 4.00
CA CYS A 239 -0.98 6.09 3.14
C CYS A 239 -1.36 4.61 3.00
N GLY A 240 -2.62 4.34 2.60
CA GLY A 240 -3.12 2.97 2.42
C GLY A 240 -3.37 2.20 3.72
N GLN A 241 -3.14 2.81 4.88
CA GLN A 241 -3.51 2.20 6.16
C GLN A 241 -5.04 2.15 6.31
N VAL A 242 -5.57 0.94 6.45
CA VAL A 242 -6.98 0.71 6.75
C VAL A 242 -7.20 0.68 8.27
N SER A 243 -8.14 1.48 8.76
CA SER A 243 -8.58 1.35 10.14
C SER A 243 -9.32 0.03 10.27
N ALA A 244 -8.75 -0.93 11.01
CA ALA A 244 -9.52 -2.06 11.52
C ALA A 244 -10.54 -1.48 12.48
N VAL A 245 -11.72 -1.10 11.97
CA VAL A 245 -12.77 -0.42 12.72
C VAL A 245 -12.98 -1.19 14.01
N PRO A 246 -12.56 -0.67 15.17
CA PRO A 246 -13.02 -1.21 16.42
C PRO A 246 -14.53 -1.01 16.34
N LEU A 247 -15.34 -2.02 16.63
CA LEU A 247 -16.79 -1.85 16.72
C LEU A 247 -17.19 -1.55 18.19
N PRO A 248 -16.93 -0.37 18.80
CA PRO A 248 -17.65 0.01 20.01
C PRO A 248 -19.14 0.14 19.71
N GLY A 249 -19.51 0.58 18.49
CA GLY A 249 -20.89 0.91 18.14
C GLY A 249 -21.80 -0.28 17.91
N ALA A 250 -21.31 -1.40 17.38
CA ALA A 250 -22.16 -2.57 17.13
C ALA A 250 -22.67 -3.19 18.44
N ILE A 251 -21.85 -3.23 19.50
CA ILE A 251 -22.28 -3.73 20.81
C ILE A 251 -23.42 -2.86 21.38
N TRP A 252 -23.35 -1.53 21.21
CA TRP A 252 -24.42 -0.62 21.64
C TRP A 252 -25.66 -0.65 20.74
N LEU A 253 -25.52 -0.80 19.43
CA LEU A 253 -26.65 -0.90 18.50
C LEU A 253 -27.36 -2.27 18.60
N PHE A 254 -26.63 -3.36 18.80
CA PHE A 254 -27.23 -4.66 19.12
C PHE A 254 -27.85 -4.68 20.52
N GLY A 255 -27.18 -4.06 21.51
CA GLY A 255 -27.69 -3.98 22.89
C GLY A 255 -28.98 -3.16 23.01
N THR A 256 -29.09 -2.03 22.31
CA THR A 256 -30.32 -1.20 22.31
C THR A 256 -31.45 -1.83 21.50
N GLY A 257 -31.14 -2.52 20.39
CA GLY A 257 -32.13 -3.28 19.63
C GLY A 257 -32.79 -4.41 20.41
N LEU A 258 -32.01 -5.17 21.21
CA LEU A 258 -32.54 -6.26 22.04
C LEU A 258 -33.38 -5.75 23.23
N ALA A 259 -32.97 -4.64 23.85
CA ALA A 259 -33.69 -4.06 24.99
C ALA A 259 -35.09 -3.56 24.60
N VAL A 260 -35.24 -3.01 23.38
CA VAL A 260 -36.53 -2.53 22.87
C VAL A 260 -37.49 -3.68 22.54
N LEU A 261 -36.98 -4.86 22.13
CA LEU A 261 -37.80 -6.05 21.90
C LEU A 261 -38.20 -6.76 23.21
N GLY A 262 -37.34 -6.76 24.24
CA GLY A 262 -37.67 -7.32 25.55
C GLY A 262 -38.68 -6.50 26.37
N GLY A 263 -38.76 -5.19 26.14
CA GLY A 263 -39.62 -4.27 26.90
C GLY A 263 -41.11 -4.27 26.51
N LYS A 264 -41.47 -4.75 25.31
CA LYS A 264 -42.87 -4.74 24.83
C LYS A 264 -43.74 -5.91 25.32
N GLY A 265 -43.17 -6.91 26.00
CA GLY A 265 -43.91 -8.09 26.49
C GLY A 265 -44.58 -7.96 27.86
N ARG A 266 -44.41 -6.84 28.60
CA ARG A 266 -44.87 -6.71 29.99
C ARG A 266 -45.74 -5.47 30.23
N ARG A 267 -46.83 -5.30 29.48
CA ARG A 267 -47.96 -4.46 29.91
C ARG A 267 -49.29 -5.04 29.44
N MET A 268 -49.72 -6.12 30.08
CA MET A 268 -51.14 -6.48 30.19
C MET A 268 -51.34 -7.44 31.37
N ALA A 269 -51.42 -6.88 32.56
CA ALA A 269 -52.17 -7.46 33.67
C ALA A 269 -52.38 -6.34 34.67
N ILE A 270 -53.58 -5.74 34.66
CA ILE A 270 -54.37 -5.31 35.84
C ILE A 270 -55.72 -4.81 35.30
N PHE A 271 -56.77 -5.12 36.07
CA PHE A 271 -58.22 -4.87 35.94
C PHE A 271 -58.97 -6.16 35.59
N GLY A 272 -59.80 -6.77 36.43
CA GLY A 272 -60.38 -6.42 37.74
C GLY A 272 -61.67 -7.25 37.90
N SER A 273 -62.31 -7.15 39.09
CA SER A 273 -63.73 -7.47 39.36
C SER A 273 -64.11 -8.90 39.82
N GLU A 274 -64.33 -8.99 41.14
CA GLU A 274 -65.54 -9.47 41.85
C GLU A 274 -66.30 -10.78 41.49
N ALA A 275 -66.56 -11.54 42.57
CA ALA A 275 -67.87 -12.06 43.05
C ALA A 275 -68.32 -13.54 42.81
N SER A 276 -68.47 -14.22 43.96
CA SER A 276 -69.63 -15.01 44.44
C SER A 276 -69.78 -16.53 44.19
N HIS A 277 -70.24 -17.19 45.27
CA HIS A 277 -70.95 -18.49 45.43
C HIS A 277 -70.21 -19.76 44.96
N VAL A 278 -70.07 -20.84 45.75
CA VAL A 278 -70.97 -21.50 46.73
C VAL A 278 -70.15 -22.07 47.88
#